data_AF-A0A373WMX1-F1
#
_entry.id   AF-A0A373WMX1-F1
#
_cell.length_a   1.000
_cell.length_b   1.000
_cell.length_c   1.000
_cell.angle_alpha   90.00
_cell.angle_beta   90.00
_cell.angle_gamma   90.00
#
_symmetry.space_group_name_H-M   'P 1'
#
loop_
_entity.id
_entity.type
_entity.pdbx_description
1 polymer ?
#
loop_
_entity_poly.entity_id
_entity_poly.type
_entity_poly.pdbx_seq_one_letter_code
_entity_poly.pdbx_strand_id
1 'polypeptide(L)' 'MITIYKATTSLTDRVSILELRGKSTDTKPTDMICGYKVGNGSTFFEIDTGEVFVFDGEALSWVKI' A
#
# COMPACT_ATOMS: atom_id res chain seq x y z
N MET A 1 -3.99 7.53 10.55
CA MET A 1 -2.64 7.96 10.09
C MET A 1 -1.98 6.73 9.53
N ILE A 2 -1.62 6.77 8.25
CA ILE A 2 -0.98 5.64 7.56
C ILE A 2 0.53 5.78 7.66
N THR A 3 1.20 4.70 8.01
CA THR A 3 2.66 4.61 8.10
C THR A 3 3.19 3.71 7.00
N ILE A 4 4.24 4.17 6.31
CA ILE A 4 5.04 3.30 5.43
C ILE A 4 5.96 2.48 6.33
N TYR A 5 5.66 1.19 6.47
CA TYR A 5 6.47 0.26 7.25
C TYR A 5 7.74 -0.14 6.50
N LYS A 6 7.63 -0.34 5.18
CA LYS A 6 8.77 -0.62 4.30
C LYS A 6 8.46 -0.14 2.88
N ALA A 7 9.49 0.33 2.18
CA ALA A 7 9.41 0.70 0.78
C ALA A 7 10.54 -0.01 0.02
N THR A 8 10.17 -0.83 -0.96
CA THR A 8 11.12 -1.48 -1.86
C THR A 8 10.98 -0.84 -3.23
N THR A 9 11.93 0.02 -3.60
CA THR A 9 11.91 0.74 -4.88
C THR A 9 12.79 0.03 -5.91
N SER A 10 12.21 -0.33 -7.05
CA SER A 10 13.00 -0.70 -8.23
C SER A 10 13.62 0.57 -8.82
N LEU A 11 14.95 0.63 -8.92
CA LEU A 11 15.65 1.75 -9.55
C LEU A 11 15.31 1.87 -11.04
N THR A 12 14.86 0.78 -11.66
CA THR A 12 14.56 0.70 -13.10
C THR A 12 13.14 1.20 -13.41
N ASP A 13 12.15 0.80 -12.61
CA ASP A 13 10.73 1.07 -12.93
C ASP A 13 10.14 2.27 -12.18
N ARG A 14 10.88 2.85 -11.22
CA ARG A 14 10.39 3.91 -10.31
C ARG A 14 9.08 3.59 -9.57
N VAL A 15 8.64 2.34 -9.62
CA VAL A 15 7.51 1.83 -8.85
C VAL A 15 8.05 1.26 -7.55
N SER A 16 7.42 1.62 -6.44
CA SER A 16 7.78 1.10 -5.11
C SER A 16 6.72 0.12 -4.65
N ILE A 17 7.14 -1.08 -4.27
CA ILE A 17 6.28 -2.00 -3.52
C ILE A 17 6.34 -1.54 -2.05
N LEU A 18 5.20 -1.06 -1.56
CA LEU A 18 5.06 -0.50 -0.23
C LEU A 18 4.43 -1.52 0.71
N GLU A 19 4.95 -1.63 1.92
CA GLU A 19 4.28 -2.27 3.05
C GLU A 19 3.70 -1.15 3.91
N LEU A 20 2.38 -0.97 3.86
CA LEU A 20 1.66 0.09 4.56
C LEU A 20 0.97 -0.46 5.81
N ARG A 21 0.85 0.39 6.84
CA ARG A 21 0.09 0.08 8.06
C ARG A 21 -0.82 1.25 8.41
N GLY A 22 -2.07 0.97 8.76
CA GLY A 22 -3.03 1.99 9.20
C GLY A 22 -4.23 1.35 9.88
N LYS A 23 -5.25 2.13 10.20
CA LYS A 23 -6.53 1.63 10.70
C LYS A 23 -7.46 1.26 9.54
N SER A 24 -8.45 0.41 9.81
CA SER A 24 -9.53 0.09 8.88
C SER A 24 -10.32 1.31 8.40
N THR A 25 -10.35 2.36 9.22
CA THR A 25 -10.98 3.66 8.94
C THR A 25 -10.09 4.62 8.14
N ASP A 26 -8.81 4.31 7.96
CA ASP A 26 -7.92 5.13 7.12
C ASP A 26 -8.21 4.88 5.62
N THR A 27 -8.27 5.95 4.83
CA THR A 27 -8.41 5.85 3.38
C THR A 27 -7.12 5.30 2.75
N LYS A 28 -7.17 4.05 2.29
CA LYS A 28 -6.02 3.37 1.66
C LYS A 28 -5.62 4.12 0.37
N PRO A 29 -4.32 4.45 0.17
CA PRO A 29 -3.89 5.20 -1.00
C PRO A 29 -3.94 4.33 -2.26
N THR A 30 -4.41 4.90 -3.37
CA THR A 30 -4.46 4.21 -4.68
C THR A 30 -3.53 4.85 -5.73
N ASP A 31 -2.89 5.97 -5.38
CA ASP A 31 -1.96 6.68 -6.25
C ASP A 31 -0.64 6.96 -5.55
N MET A 32 -0.57 8.01 -4.73
CA MET A 32 0.66 8.39 -4.03
C MET A 32 0.48 8.47 -2.51
N ILE A 33 1.54 8.12 -1.79
CA ILE A 33 1.66 8.35 -0.35
C ILE A 33 3.10 8.75 0.00
N CYS A 34 3.26 9.86 0.72
CA CYS A 34 4.57 10.40 1.13
C CYS A 34 5.59 10.52 -0.02
N GLY A 35 5.14 10.85 -1.23
CA GLY A 35 5.99 10.97 -2.43
C GLY A 35 6.30 9.65 -3.15
N TYR A 36 5.80 8.52 -2.66
CA TYR A 36 5.92 7.22 -3.32
C TYR A 36 4.65 6.87 -4.08
N LYS A 37 4.80 6.44 -5.34
CA LYS A 37 3.73 5.78 -6.11
C LYS A 37 3.45 4.41 -5.50
N VAL A 38 2.20 4.11 -5.21
CA VAL A 38 1.76 2.79 -4.73
C VAL A 38 1.89 1.80 -5.89
N GLY A 39 2.84 0.88 -5.78
CA GLY A 39 3.09 -0.14 -6.79
C GLY A 39 2.16 -1.34 -6.67
N ASN A 40 1.89 -2.00 -7.79
CA ASN A 40 1.20 -3.29 -7.81
C ASN A 40 1.88 -4.28 -6.86
N GLY A 41 1.09 -4.98 -6.05
CA GLY A 41 1.61 -5.89 -5.02
C GLY A 41 2.01 -5.21 -3.70
N SER A 42 1.81 -3.90 -3.55
CA SER A 42 1.92 -3.25 -2.24
C SER A 42 0.93 -3.85 -1.26
N THR A 43 1.27 -3.89 0.03
CA THR A 43 0.39 -4.44 1.08
C THR A 43 -0.09 -3.35 2.02
N PHE A 44 -1.28 -3.53 2.59
CA PHE A 44 -1.81 -2.69 3.65
C PHE A 44 -2.29 -3.58 4.78
N PHE A 45 -1.71 -3.41 5.96
CA PHE A 45 -2.12 -4.09 7.18
C PHE A 45 -2.96 -3.15 8.06
N GLU A 46 -4.17 -3.59 8.38
CA GLU A 46 -5.05 -2.92 9.32
C GLU A 46 -4.70 -3.30 10.76
N ILE A 47 -4.18 -2.34 11.53
CA ILE A 47 -3.66 -2.59 12.88
C ILE A 47 -4.76 -2.90 13.91
N ASP A 48 -5.99 -2.52 13.63
CA ASP A 48 -7.16 -2.64 14.51
C ASP A 48 -7.98 -3.91 14.23
N THR A 49 -8.06 -4.33 12.96
CA THR A 49 -8.81 -5.53 12.54
C THR A 49 -7.90 -6.74 12.32
N GLY A 50 -6.60 -6.52 12.09
CA GLY A 50 -5.64 -7.56 11.70
C GLY A 50 -5.73 -7.97 10.24
N GLU A 51 -6.53 -7.27 9.42
CA GLU A 51 -6.73 -7.61 8.01
C GLU A 51 -5.55 -7.18 7.13
N VAL A 52 -5.26 -7.97 6.09
CA VAL A 52 -4.23 -7.69 5.10
C VAL A 52 -4.87 -7.52 3.73
N PHE A 53 -4.44 -6.47 3.04
CA PHE A 53 -4.86 -6.17 1.68
C PHE A 53 -3.63 -6.11 0.77
N VAL A 54 -3.83 -6.47 -0.48
CA VAL A 54 -2.86 -6.31 -1.57
C VAL A 54 -3.41 -5.31 -2.57
N PHE A 55 -2.56 -4.40 -3.04
CA PHE A 55 -2.91 -3.43 -4.05
C PHE A 55 -2.82 -4.06 -5.44
N ASP A 56 -3.94 -4.07 -6.14
CA ASP A 56 -4.03 -4.36 -7.57
C ASP A 56 -3.81 -3.06 -8.35
N GLY A 57 -2.65 -2.98 -9.01
CA GLY A 57 -2.26 -1.82 -9.80
C GLY A 57 -2.98 -1.70 -11.15
N GLU A 58 -3.62 -2.76 -11.64
CA GLU A 58 -4.43 -2.72 -12.87
C GLU A 58 -5.84 -2.20 -12.56
N ALA A 59 -6.45 -2.71 -11.49
CA ALA A 59 -7.77 -2.27 -11.03
C ALA A 59 -7.74 -0.99 -10.18
N LEU A 60 -6.56 -0.53 -9.77
CA LEU A 60 -6.33 0.60 -8.85
C LEU A 60 -7.11 0.44 -7.54
N SER A 61 -7.13 -0.77 -6.99
CA SER A 61 -7.95 -1.12 -5.82
C SER A 61 -7.22 -2.03 -4.84
N TRP A 62 -7.74 -2.10 -3.61
CA TRP A 62 -7.20 -2.95 -2.55
C TRP A 62 -8.05 -4.20 -2.41
N VAL A 63 -7.41 -5.37 -2.54
CA VAL A 63 -8.05 -6.68 -2.46
C VAL A 63 -7.64 -7.35 -1.16
N LYS A 64 -8.62 -7.83 -0.38
CA LYS A 64 -8.37 -8.57 0.86
C LYS A 64 -7.84 -9.97 0.55
N ILE A 65 -6.85 -10.42 1.32
CA ILE A 65 -6.25 -11.77 1.21
C ILE A 65 -6.44 -12.60 2.48
#